data_AF-A0A7K0QS74-F1
#
_entry.id   AF-A0A7K0QS74-F1
#
_cell.length_a   1.000
_cell.length_b   1.000
_cell.length_c   1.000
_cell.angle_alpha   90.00
_cell.angle_beta   90.00
_cell.angle_gamma   90.00
#
_symmetry.space_group_name_H-M   'P 1'
#
loop_
_entity.id
_entity.type
_entity.pdbx_description
1 polymer ?
#
loop_
_entity_poly.entity_id
_entity_poly.type
_entity_poly.pdbx_seq_one_letter_code
_entity_poly.pdbx_strand_id
1 'polypeptide(L)' 'MSNDSIIVLVAACSAVFIVAAWVGLLAVPAWQAYSRTWERLAAIFLSLYTVAACMLVGVAMGAAFVWFFAD' A
#
# COMPACT_ATOMS: atom_id res chain seq x y z
N MET A 1 -3.05 -11.58 -25.37
CA MET A 1 -2.52 -10.67 -24.32
C MET A 1 -1.21 -11.26 -23.84
N SER A 2 -0.12 -10.50 -23.78
CA SER A 2 1.17 -11.01 -23.30
C SER A 2 1.16 -11.13 -21.77
N ASN A 3 1.93 -12.06 -21.21
CA ASN A 3 2.11 -12.20 -19.76
C ASN A 3 2.58 -10.88 -19.12
N ASP A 4 3.48 -10.15 -19.79
CA ASP A 4 3.93 -8.82 -19.33
C ASP A 4 2.77 -7.83 -19.21
N SER A 5 1.86 -7.83 -20.18
CA SER A 5 0.69 -6.95 -20.17
C SER A 5 -0.26 -7.28 -19.01
N ILE A 6 -0.40 -8.58 -18.66
CA ILE A 6 -1.22 -9.02 -17.53
C ILE A 6 -0.57 -8.58 -16.21
N ILE A 7 0.74 -8.79 -16.06
CA ILE A 7 1.49 -8.39 -14.86
C ILE A 7 1.36 -6.88 -14.63
N VAL A 8 1.57 -6.07 -15.68
CA VAL A 8 1.45 -4.61 -15.58
C VAL A 8 0.02 -4.18 -15.23
N LEU A 9 -1.00 -4.81 -15.82
CA LEU A 9 -2.40 -4.50 -15.49
C LEU A 9 -2.72 -4.82 -14.02
N VAL A 10 -2.32 -6.00 -13.55
CA VAL A 10 -2.52 -6.40 -12.14
C VAL A 10 -1.80 -5.43 -11.21
N ALA A 11 -0.53 -5.11 -11.49
CA ALA A 11 0.24 -4.16 -10.70
C ALA A 11 -0.41 -2.77 -10.65
N ALA A 12 -0.92 -2.27 -11.78
CA ALA A 12 -1.62 -0.99 -11.84
C ALA A 12 -2.90 -0.99 -11.01
N CYS A 13 -3.73 -2.04 -11.13
CA CYS A 13 -4.94 -2.17 -10.33
C CYS A 13 -4.63 -2.25 -8.83
N SER A 14 -3.65 -3.06 -8.43
CA SER A 14 -3.22 -3.18 -7.04
C SER A 14 -2.72 -1.85 -6.49
N ALA A 15 -1.93 -1.09 -7.27
CA ALA A 15 -1.44 0.22 -6.85
C ALA A 15 -2.60 1.19 -6.57
N VAL A 16 -3.62 1.23 -7.44
CA VAL A 16 -4.80 2.07 -7.23
C VAL A 16 -5.55 1.68 -5.96
N PHE A 17 -5.76 0.38 -5.71
CA PHE A 17 -6.45 -0.07 -4.48
C PHE A 17 -5.66 0.23 -3.22
N ILE A 18 -4.33 0.09 -3.25
CA ILE A 18 -3.47 0.44 -2.11
C ILE A 18 -3.60 1.93 -1.77
N VAL A 19 -3.54 2.80 -2.79
CA VAL A 19 -3.69 4.25 -2.60
C VAL A 19 -5.09 4.58 -2.08
N ALA A 20 -6.14 4.00 -2.66
CA ALA A 20 -7.51 4.22 -2.21
C ALA A 20 -7.74 3.78 -0.76
N ALA A 21 -7.20 2.61 -0.39
CA ALA A 21 -7.26 2.10 0.98
C ALA A 21 -6.49 3.00 1.96
N TRP A 22 -5.29 3.46 1.59
CA TRP A 22 -4.53 4.39 2.43
C TRP A 22 -5.27 5.71 2.64
N VAL A 23 -5.82 6.30 1.57
CA VAL A 23 -6.60 7.55 1.68
C VAL A 23 -7.80 7.36 2.60
N GLY A 24 -8.63 6.34 2.35
CA GLY A 24 -9.89 6.14 3.06
C GLY A 24 -9.72 5.68 4.51
N LEU A 25 -8.81 4.74 4.76
CA LEU A 25 -8.66 4.09 6.07
C LEU A 25 -7.66 4.80 6.98
N LEU A 26 -6.70 5.55 6.43
CA LEU A 26 -5.60 6.11 7.22
C LEU A 26 -5.49 7.63 7.08
N ALA A 27 -5.40 8.18 5.87
CA ALA A 27 -5.15 9.60 5.66
C ALA A 27 -6.33 10.47 6.10
N VAL A 28 -7.56 10.10 5.73
CA VAL A 28 -8.78 10.82 6.14
C VAL A 28 -8.95 10.86 7.66
N PRO A 29 -8.94 9.74 8.40
CA PRO A 29 -9.06 9.80 9.87
C PRO A 29 -7.88 10.48 10.54
N ALA A 30 -6.64 10.33 10.03
CA ALA A 30 -5.47 11.05 10.55
C ALA A 30 -5.64 12.57 10.42
N TRP A 31 -6.24 13.05 9.32
CA TRP A 31 -6.53 14.47 9.15
C TRP A 31 -7.61 14.98 10.11
N GLN A 32 -8.63 14.17 10.41
CA GLN A 32 -9.71 14.57 11.31
C GLN A 32 -9.31 14.56 12.80
N ALA A 33 -8.30 13.78 13.19
CA ALA A 33 -7.91 13.60 14.59
C ALA A 33 -7.25 14.83 15.24
N TYR A 34 -6.57 15.67 14.46
CA TYR A 34 -5.78 16.79 14.99
C TYR A 34 -6.38 18.15 14.62
N SER A 35 -6.23 19.15 15.48
CA SER A 35 -6.69 20.52 15.24
C SER A 35 -5.64 21.39 14.54
N ARG A 36 -4.35 21.10 14.77
CA ARG A 36 -3.24 21.86 14.20
C ARG A 36 -2.82 21.29 12.85
N THR A 37 -2.72 22.15 11.83
CA THR A 37 -2.38 21.72 10.46
C THR A 37 -1.05 21.00 10.36
N TRP A 38 -0.05 21.39 11.17
CA TRP A 38 1.25 20.72 11.19
C TRP A 38 1.19 19.30 11.76
N GLU A 39 0.36 19.07 12.78
CA GLU A 39 0.16 17.73 13.37
C GLU A 39 -0.55 16.81 12.36
N ARG A 40 -1.52 17.36 11.61
CA ARG A 40 -2.20 16.63 10.54
C ARG A 40 -1.25 16.17 9.44
N LEU A 41 -0.35 17.03 8.99
CA LEU A 41 0.64 16.69 7.96
C LEU A 41 1.60 15.60 8.44
N ALA A 42 2.10 15.73 9.68
CA ALA A 42 2.95 14.72 10.29
C ALA A 42 2.23 13.37 10.45
N ALA A 43 0.96 13.36 10.85
CA ALA A 43 0.16 12.15 10.99
C ALA A 43 -0.11 11.46 9.65
N ILE A 44 -0.45 12.22 8.60
CA ILE A 44 -0.58 11.67 7.24
C ILE A 44 0.75 11.09 6.77
N PHE A 45 1.86 11.81 6.93
CA PHE A 45 3.17 11.31 6.55
C PHE A 45 3.51 10.02 7.30
N LEU A 46 3.28 9.98 8.61
CA LEU A 46 3.52 8.79 9.42
C LEU A 46 2.66 7.60 8.95
N SER A 47 1.42 7.83 8.51
CA SER A 47 0.57 6.75 8.02
C SER A 47 1.09 6.06 6.74
N LEU A 48 2.00 6.69 5.99
CA LEU A 48 2.67 6.03 4.86
C LEU A 48 3.54 4.87 5.32
N TYR A 49 4.05 4.90 6.56
CA TYR A 49 4.76 3.77 7.17
C TYR A 49 3.90 2.49 7.15
N THR A 50 2.60 2.60 7.42
CA THR A 50 1.69 1.45 7.41
C THR A 50 1.58 0.85 6.01
N VAL A 51 1.54 1.68 4.97
CA VAL A 51 1.54 1.21 3.58
C VAL A 51 2.84 0.49 3.25
N ALA A 52 3.98 1.07 3.64
CA ALA A 52 5.29 0.46 3.44
C ALA A 52 5.39 -0.89 4.16
N ALA A 53 4.92 -1.00 5.39
CA ALA A 53 4.88 -2.25 6.14
C ALA A 53 4.02 -3.31 5.45
N CYS A 54 2.81 -2.96 5.01
CA CYS A 54 1.95 -3.86 4.26
C CYS A 54 2.58 -4.32 2.93
N MET A 55 3.26 -3.42 2.21
CA MET A 55 3.99 -3.78 0.99
C MET A 55 5.13 -4.76 1.28
N LEU A 56 5.93 -4.53 2.32
CA LEU A 56 7.02 -5.43 2.71
C LEU A 56 6.49 -6.83 3.06
N VAL A 57 5.40 -6.90 3.83
CA VAL A 57 4.76 -8.17 4.17
C VAL A 57 4.22 -8.85 2.91
N GLY A 58 3.55 -8.12 2.02
CA GLY A 58 3.07 -8.64 0.73
C GLY A 58 4.19 -9.22 -0.14
N VAL A 59 5.29 -8.48 -0.31
CA VAL A 59 6.45 -8.93 -1.08
C VAL A 59 7.12 -10.14 -0.42
N ALA A 60 7.28 -10.12 0.91
CA ALA A 60 7.86 -11.25 1.63
C ALA A 60 7.02 -12.52 1.48
N MET A 61 5.68 -12.41 1.60
CA MET A 61 4.77 -13.53 1.38
C MET A 61 4.81 -14.04 -0.06
N GLY A 62 4.80 -13.14 -1.05
CA GLY A 62 4.88 -13.50 -2.46
C GLY A 62 6.21 -14.19 -2.81
N ALA A 63 7.32 -13.64 -2.31
CA ALA A 63 8.65 -14.23 -2.48
C ALA A 63 8.75 -15.60 -1.80
N ALA A 64 8.22 -15.75 -0.59
CA ALA A 64 8.16 -17.03 0.11
C ALA A 64 7.34 -18.05 -0.69
N PHE A 65 6.18 -17.67 -1.22
CA PHE A 65 5.36 -18.57 -2.03
C PHE A 65 6.12 -19.06 -3.27
N VAL A 66 6.76 -18.16 -4.02
CA VAL A 66 7.59 -18.54 -5.17
C VAL A 66 8.73 -19.47 -4.72
N TRP A 67 9.35 -19.21 -3.58
CA TRP A 67 10.46 -20.03 -3.08
C TRP A 67 10.07 -21.47 -2.71
N PHE A 68 8.83 -21.71 -2.27
CA PHE A 68 8.35 -23.03 -1.85
C PHE A 68 7.63 -23.84 -2.94
N PHE A 69 7.16 -23.20 -4.01
CA PHE A 69 6.22 -23.81 -4.97
C PHE A 69 6.59 -23.58 -6.45
N ALA A 70 7.72 -22.94 -6.76
CA ALA A 70 8.10 -22.65 -8.16
C ALA A 70 9.00 -23.72 -8.82
N ASP A 71 9.26 -24.81 -8.12
CA ASP A 71 9.80 -26.09 -8.60
C ASP A 71 8.74 -26.96 -9.31
#